data_AF-A0A429D2I9-F1
#
_entry.id   AF-A0A429D2I9-F1
#
_cell.length_a   1.000
_cell.length_b   1.000
_cell.length_c   1.000
_cell.angle_alpha   90.00
_cell.angle_beta   90.00
_cell.angle_gamma   90.00
#
_symmetry.space_group_name_H-M   'P 1'
#
loop_
_entity.id
_entity.type
_entity.pdbx_description
1 polymer ?
#
loop_
_entity_poly.entity_id
_entity_poly.type
_entity_poly.pdbx_seq_one_letter_code
_entity_poly.pdbx_strand_id
1 'polypeptide(L)'
;MRQLTYDGVPIPGLNDLVRTAIRLHPAPGLPRPDESHFGGPLLWPSDEPWPECPATWPPDPDASDDAWPGGHPLDEPVPAMVGAAQFFRDDFPELPFPEGTDVLQILFCPLEHDNPYHRGPAVRLVWRDSGEVGDIAEPPPAPEDAEAAYLPEPCVFEPCSIDELPRLCDFPPETRAALGVPEGASEDPEGWPELDHYAKIGGWTAWHAAERVDLGCRECGAELRQTLALATEEHEVGCGCGVDEEEPAGWAFGDRGVLNIFTCPTDPRHPFKVRIA
;
A
#
# COMPACT_ATOMS: atom_id res chain seq x y z
N MET A 1 6.48 -2.46 -26.82
CA MET A 1 5.87 -3.55 -26.05
C MET A 1 6.57 -4.85 -26.41
N ARG A 2 7.16 -5.54 -25.43
CA ARG A 2 7.57 -6.94 -25.59
C ARG A 2 6.33 -7.74 -25.97
N GLN A 3 6.42 -8.59 -26.99
CA GLN A 3 5.35 -9.53 -27.30
C GLN A 3 5.42 -10.65 -26.27
N LEU A 4 4.74 -10.47 -25.12
CA LEU A 4 4.67 -11.49 -24.08
C LEU A 4 3.88 -12.70 -24.61
N THR A 5 4.36 -13.89 -24.31
CA THR A 5 3.76 -15.15 -24.75
C THR A 5 3.56 -16.07 -23.56
N TYR A 6 2.48 -16.86 -23.58
CA TYR A 6 2.26 -17.97 -22.67
C TYR A 6 2.48 -19.28 -23.42
N ASP A 7 3.45 -20.11 -23.01
CA ASP A 7 3.84 -21.34 -23.73
C ASP A 7 4.10 -21.15 -25.24
N GLY A 8 4.68 -20.01 -25.61
CA GLY A 8 4.95 -19.64 -27.00
C GLY A 8 3.74 -19.14 -27.79
N VAL A 9 2.56 -19.03 -27.15
CA VAL A 9 1.34 -18.46 -27.73
C VAL A 9 1.26 -16.97 -27.39
N PRO A 10 1.10 -16.07 -28.38
CA PRO A 10 0.85 -14.64 -28.11
C PRO A 10 -0.42 -14.44 -27.30
N ILE A 11 -0.36 -13.55 -26.32
CA ILE A 11 -1.50 -13.27 -25.44
C ILE A 11 -2.50 -12.32 -26.14
N PRO A 12 -3.74 -12.76 -26.42
CA PRO A 12 -4.76 -11.89 -26.99
C PRO A 12 -5.19 -10.79 -26.00
N GLY A 13 -5.36 -9.57 -26.47
CA GLY A 13 -5.84 -8.46 -25.64
C GLY A 13 -4.87 -8.00 -24.55
N LEU A 14 -3.59 -8.41 -24.60
CA LEU A 14 -2.59 -8.09 -23.57
C LEU A 14 -2.50 -6.58 -23.30
N ASN A 15 -2.56 -5.76 -24.36
CA ASN A 15 -2.48 -4.30 -24.23
C ASN A 15 -3.68 -3.70 -23.49
N ASP A 16 -4.84 -4.35 -23.53
CA ASP A 16 -6.05 -3.91 -22.82
C ASP A 16 -5.96 -4.22 -21.32
N LEU A 17 -5.01 -5.08 -20.92
CA LEU A 17 -4.73 -5.44 -19.54
C LEU A 17 -3.61 -4.60 -18.92
N VAL A 18 -2.91 -3.77 -19.71
CA VAL A 18 -1.83 -2.92 -19.18
C VAL A 18 -2.43 -1.88 -18.24
N ARG A 19 -1.83 -1.74 -17.05
CA ARG A 19 -2.12 -0.64 -16.13
C ARG A 19 -0.84 0.12 -15.85
N THR A 20 -0.92 1.45 -15.91
CA THR A 20 0.18 2.29 -15.46
C THR A 20 0.16 2.39 -13.94
N ALA A 21 1.30 2.15 -13.31
CA ALA A 21 1.56 2.38 -11.90
C ALA A 21 2.63 3.47 -11.74
N ILE A 22 2.64 4.13 -10.59
CA ILE A 22 3.74 5.01 -10.19
C ILE A 22 4.58 4.24 -9.17
N ARG A 23 5.76 3.79 -9.59
CA ARG A 23 6.74 3.23 -8.66
C ARG A 23 7.30 4.36 -7.81
N LEU A 24 7.34 4.17 -6.50
CA LEU A 24 7.78 5.19 -5.55
C LEU A 24 9.30 5.29 -5.44
N HIS A 25 10.01 4.16 -5.53
CA HIS A 25 11.47 4.08 -5.47
C HIS A 25 12.04 4.89 -4.28
N PRO A 26 11.82 4.43 -3.04
CA PRO A 26 12.30 5.11 -1.84
C PRO A 26 13.83 5.16 -1.82
N ALA A 27 14.37 6.35 -1.55
CA ALA A 27 15.81 6.58 -1.38
C ALA A 27 16.08 7.20 0.00
N PRO A 28 17.13 6.75 0.74
CA PRO A 28 17.44 7.31 2.05
C PRO A 28 17.56 8.84 2.02
N GLY A 29 16.91 9.52 2.97
CA GLY A 29 16.82 10.97 2.96
C GLY A 29 16.31 11.54 4.28
N LEU A 30 16.38 12.86 4.43
CA LEU A 30 15.82 13.58 5.58
C LEU A 30 14.69 14.48 5.09
N PRO A 31 13.47 13.92 4.89
CA PRO A 31 12.35 14.66 4.35
C PRO A 31 11.84 15.72 5.33
N ARG A 32 11.28 16.79 4.76
CA ARG A 32 10.60 17.86 5.51
C ARG A 32 9.10 17.58 5.62
N PRO A 33 8.40 18.23 6.57
CA PRO A 33 6.95 18.05 6.70
C PRO A 33 6.14 18.53 5.51
N ASP A 34 6.70 19.38 4.64
CA ASP A 34 6.10 19.90 3.42
C ASP A 34 6.46 19.09 2.16
N GLU A 35 6.95 17.86 2.33
CA GLU A 35 7.37 16.97 1.23
C GLU A 35 6.65 15.61 1.32
N SER A 36 6.49 14.94 0.18
CA SER A 36 6.04 13.55 0.14
C SER A 36 7.18 12.59 0.49
N HIS A 37 6.94 11.66 1.41
CA HIS A 37 7.99 10.81 1.98
C HIS A 37 7.45 9.59 2.72
N PHE A 38 8.38 8.72 3.15
CA PHE A 38 8.14 7.68 4.16
C PHE A 38 9.04 7.91 5.38
N GLY A 39 8.59 7.55 6.58
CA GLY A 39 9.36 7.65 7.84
C GLY A 39 9.74 9.04 8.32
N GLY A 40 9.24 10.10 7.67
CA GLY A 40 9.53 11.49 7.99
C GLY A 40 8.51 12.16 8.93
N PRO A 41 8.71 13.45 9.23
CA PRO A 41 7.78 14.20 10.06
C PRO A 41 6.47 14.47 9.32
N LEU A 42 5.35 14.10 9.91
CA LEU A 42 4.02 14.42 9.36
C LEU A 42 3.69 15.91 9.55
N LEU A 43 2.94 16.46 8.60
CA LEU A 43 2.25 17.75 8.71
C LEU A 43 1.05 17.63 9.67
N TRP A 44 1.31 17.31 10.94
CA TRP A 44 0.30 17.09 11.97
C TRP A 44 0.13 18.36 12.83
N PRO A 45 -1.08 18.93 12.97
CA PRO A 45 -1.29 20.12 13.79
C PRO A 45 -1.04 19.86 15.27
N SER A 46 -0.40 20.82 15.93
CA SER A 46 -0.11 20.78 17.37
C SER A 46 -1.34 20.86 18.28
N ASP A 47 -2.48 21.32 17.76
CA ASP A 47 -3.75 21.38 18.48
C ASP A 47 -4.64 20.14 18.26
N GLU A 48 -4.21 19.22 17.40
CA GLU A 48 -4.88 17.95 17.14
C GLU A 48 -4.22 16.81 17.93
N PRO A 49 -4.96 16.04 18.75
CA PRO A 49 -4.41 14.89 19.46
C PRO A 49 -3.74 13.90 18.51
N TRP A 50 -2.58 13.39 18.90
CA TRP A 50 -1.89 12.38 18.10
C TRP A 50 -2.72 11.08 18.06
N PRO A 51 -2.79 10.36 16.93
CA PRO A 51 -3.64 9.17 16.82
C PRO A 51 -3.15 8.01 17.70
N GLU A 52 -4.09 7.41 18.44
CA GLU A 52 -3.91 6.16 19.18
C GLU A 52 -4.43 4.97 18.35
N CYS A 53 -3.87 3.78 18.56
CA CYS A 53 -4.45 2.54 18.03
C CYS A 53 -5.36 1.90 19.09
N PRO A 54 -6.66 1.71 18.83
CA PRO A 54 -7.59 1.18 19.83
C PRO A 54 -7.35 -0.31 20.14
N ALA A 55 -7.50 -0.70 21.40
CA ALA A 55 -7.32 -2.10 21.86
C ALA A 55 -8.32 -3.10 21.26
N THR A 56 -9.56 -2.66 21.07
CA THR A 56 -10.63 -3.47 20.49
C THR A 56 -11.51 -2.61 19.61
N TRP A 57 -11.99 -3.21 18.54
CA TRP A 57 -12.96 -2.64 17.62
C TRP A 57 -14.28 -2.31 18.36
N PRO A 58 -14.70 -1.04 18.37
CA PRO A 58 -15.73 -0.56 17.42
C PRO A 58 -15.14 0.49 16.46
N PRO A 59 -15.73 0.71 15.27
CA PRO A 59 -15.01 1.30 14.15
C PRO A 59 -14.68 2.77 14.42
N ASP A 60 -13.38 3.05 14.54
CA ASP A 60 -12.84 4.34 14.11
C ASP A 60 -13.16 4.48 12.61
N PRO A 61 -13.84 5.56 12.17
CA PRO A 61 -14.16 5.75 10.75
C PRO A 61 -12.91 5.77 9.85
N ASP A 62 -11.74 6.09 10.41
CA ASP A 62 -10.47 6.19 9.69
C ASP A 62 -9.62 4.90 9.77
N ALA A 63 -10.11 3.85 10.42
CA ALA A 63 -9.46 2.54 10.48
C ALA A 63 -9.96 1.59 9.37
N SER A 64 -9.16 0.57 9.05
CA SER A 64 -9.56 -0.44 8.06
C SER A 64 -10.80 -1.23 8.49
N ASP A 65 -11.59 -1.65 7.51
CA ASP A 65 -12.82 -2.44 7.71
C ASP A 65 -12.55 -3.88 8.18
N ASP A 66 -11.31 -4.36 8.02
CA ASP A 66 -10.92 -5.69 8.48
C ASP A 66 -10.99 -5.73 10.01
N ALA A 67 -12.10 -6.27 10.52
CA ALA A 67 -12.42 -6.28 11.94
C ALA A 67 -11.32 -7.00 12.74
N TRP A 68 -10.74 -6.28 13.70
CA TRP A 68 -9.71 -6.77 14.61
C TRP A 68 -10.41 -7.40 15.83
N PRO A 69 -10.44 -8.75 15.99
CA PRO A 69 -11.07 -9.38 17.15
C PRO A 69 -10.24 -9.16 18.43
N GLY A 70 -8.96 -8.86 18.26
CA GLY A 70 -7.98 -8.39 19.23
C GLY A 70 -6.79 -7.94 18.39
N GLY A 71 -6.58 -6.62 18.30
CA GLY A 71 -5.68 -6.04 17.31
C GLY A 71 -4.23 -6.39 17.59
N HIS A 72 -3.78 -6.27 18.83
CA HIS A 72 -2.40 -6.36 19.24
C HIS A 72 -2.33 -6.96 20.66
N PRO A 73 -1.15 -7.33 21.19
CA PRO A 73 -1.05 -8.04 22.48
C PRO A 73 -1.51 -7.24 23.72
N LEU A 74 -1.72 -5.92 23.60
CA LEU A 74 -2.17 -5.07 24.71
C LEU A 74 -3.69 -5.08 24.90
N ASP A 75 -4.13 -5.07 26.17
CA ASP A 75 -5.53 -4.92 26.58
C ASP A 75 -6.02 -3.46 26.52
N GLU A 76 -5.09 -2.49 26.45
CA GLU A 76 -5.33 -1.04 26.37
C GLU A 76 -4.86 -0.48 25.02
N PRO A 77 -5.38 0.69 24.56
CA PRO A 77 -4.94 1.31 23.31
C PRO A 77 -3.43 1.53 23.26
N VAL A 78 -2.82 1.37 22.08
CA VAL A 78 -1.44 1.81 21.85
C VAL A 78 -1.45 3.34 21.80
N PRO A 79 -0.72 4.01 22.71
CA PRO A 79 -0.84 5.45 22.93
C PRO A 79 -0.32 6.33 21.79
N ALA A 80 0.39 5.75 20.82
CA ALA A 80 0.92 6.46 19.69
C ALA A 80 1.06 5.55 18.47
N MET A 81 0.34 5.87 17.40
CA MET A 81 0.67 5.37 16.07
C MET A 81 1.90 6.12 15.53
N VAL A 82 2.70 5.48 14.69
CA VAL A 82 3.90 6.06 14.08
C VAL A 82 3.54 6.64 12.71
N GLY A 83 4.06 7.84 12.41
CA GLY A 83 3.91 8.43 11.08
C GLY A 83 4.68 7.59 10.06
N ALA A 84 3.95 6.89 9.20
CA ALA A 84 4.53 5.97 8.24
C ALA A 84 4.84 6.68 6.92
N ALA A 85 3.88 7.42 6.38
CA ALA A 85 4.04 8.11 5.11
C ALA A 85 3.24 9.39 5.03
N GLN A 86 3.65 10.28 4.13
CA GLN A 86 2.89 11.44 3.72
C GLN A 86 3.01 11.63 2.21
N PHE A 87 1.89 11.95 1.56
CA PHE A 87 1.82 12.19 0.12
C PHE A 87 1.06 13.48 -0.16
N PHE A 88 1.67 14.38 -0.91
CA PHE A 88 1.04 15.59 -1.43
C PHE A 88 0.42 15.31 -2.80
N ARG A 89 -0.76 15.90 -3.04
CA ARG A 89 -1.50 15.82 -4.30
C ARG A 89 -0.70 16.34 -5.49
N ASP A 90 0.13 17.36 -5.28
CA ASP A 90 0.95 17.95 -6.35
C ASP A 90 2.06 17.00 -6.83
N ASP A 91 2.58 16.15 -5.94
CA ASP A 91 3.58 15.13 -6.27
C ASP A 91 2.94 13.86 -6.85
N PHE A 92 1.78 13.47 -6.30
CA PHE A 92 1.11 12.20 -6.60
C PHE A 92 -0.39 12.36 -6.87
N PRO A 93 -0.76 13.00 -7.99
CA PRO A 93 -2.16 13.24 -8.35
C PRO A 93 -2.96 11.96 -8.63
N GLU A 94 -2.30 10.82 -8.80
CA GLU A 94 -2.91 9.49 -8.98
C GLU A 94 -3.57 8.95 -7.70
N LEU A 95 -3.17 9.45 -6.53
CA LEU A 95 -3.80 9.10 -5.25
C LEU A 95 -5.18 9.77 -5.12
N PRO A 96 -6.15 9.12 -4.46
CA PRO A 96 -7.46 9.71 -4.24
C PRO A 96 -7.43 10.70 -3.07
N PHE A 97 -7.80 11.95 -3.34
CA PHE A 97 -7.95 12.99 -2.35
C PHE A 97 -9.39 13.51 -2.32
N PRO A 98 -10.08 13.45 -1.16
CA PRO A 98 -11.34 14.15 -0.95
C PRO A 98 -11.30 15.62 -1.37
N GLU A 99 -12.48 16.17 -1.64
CA GLU A 99 -12.63 17.61 -1.89
C GLU A 99 -12.12 18.41 -0.69
N GLY A 100 -11.29 19.42 -0.95
CA GLY A 100 -10.70 20.28 0.09
C GLY A 100 -9.48 19.72 0.79
N THR A 101 -8.95 18.55 0.41
CA THR A 101 -7.72 17.99 0.98
C THR A 101 -6.64 17.85 -0.08
N ASP A 102 -5.38 18.01 0.26
CA ASP A 102 -4.22 17.90 -0.64
C ASP A 102 -3.08 17.06 -0.05
N VAL A 103 -3.23 16.56 1.18
CA VAL A 103 -2.28 15.67 1.84
C VAL A 103 -2.98 14.38 2.29
N LEU A 104 -2.36 13.24 2.00
CA LEU A 104 -2.68 11.93 2.56
C LEU A 104 -1.56 11.53 3.52
N GLN A 105 -1.91 11.31 4.78
CA GLN A 105 -1.03 10.85 5.84
C GLN A 105 -1.39 9.40 6.18
N ILE A 106 -0.38 8.56 6.32
CA ILE A 106 -0.52 7.16 6.69
C ILE A 106 0.18 6.96 8.02
N LEU A 107 -0.53 6.37 8.98
CA LEU A 107 0.04 5.99 10.27
C LEU A 107 -0.02 4.48 10.46
N PHE A 108 1.01 3.93 11.09
CA PHE A 108 1.06 2.53 11.49
C PHE A 108 0.92 2.40 13.00
N CYS A 109 0.18 1.39 13.45
CA CYS A 109 0.38 0.92 14.80
C CYS A 109 1.72 0.17 14.85
N PRO A 110 2.63 0.55 15.76
CA PRO A 110 3.96 -0.05 15.81
C PRO A 110 3.99 -1.45 16.45
N LEU A 111 2.85 -2.04 16.81
CA LEU A 111 2.76 -3.41 17.33
C LEU A 111 2.24 -4.37 16.25
N GLU A 112 2.65 -5.63 16.32
CA GLU A 112 2.10 -6.66 15.44
C GLU A 112 0.61 -6.86 15.73
N HIS A 113 -0.13 -6.88 14.64
CA HIS A 113 -1.51 -7.30 14.65
C HIS A 113 -1.73 -8.54 13.82
N ASP A 114 -2.68 -9.38 14.23
CA ASP A 114 -2.94 -10.65 13.59
C ASP A 114 -4.46 -10.85 13.39
N ASN A 115 -4.87 -11.01 12.14
CA ASN A 115 -6.21 -11.41 11.75
C ASN A 115 -6.11 -12.40 10.57
N PRO A 116 -7.21 -13.09 10.21
CA PRO A 116 -7.19 -14.13 9.18
C PRO A 116 -6.67 -13.72 7.80
N TYR A 117 -6.58 -12.41 7.52
CA TYR A 117 -6.19 -11.85 6.22
C TYR A 117 -4.97 -10.90 6.29
N HIS A 118 -4.47 -10.60 7.49
CA HIS A 118 -3.41 -9.62 7.69
C HIS A 118 -2.65 -9.91 8.99
N ARG A 119 -1.34 -10.10 8.87
CA ARG A 119 -0.41 -10.15 9.99
C ARG A 119 0.66 -9.07 9.81
N GLY A 120 0.52 -7.96 10.53
CA GLY A 120 1.30 -6.74 10.29
C GLY A 120 0.82 -5.55 11.12
N PRO A 121 1.21 -4.31 10.79
CA PRO A 121 0.73 -3.14 11.52
C PRO A 121 -0.73 -2.85 11.19
N ALA A 122 -1.49 -2.31 12.15
CA ALA A 122 -2.73 -1.61 11.81
C ALA A 122 -2.40 -0.30 11.08
N VAL A 123 -3.27 0.08 10.14
CA VAL A 123 -3.08 1.29 9.32
C VAL A 123 -4.21 2.26 9.58
N ARG A 124 -3.88 3.55 9.62
CA ARG A 124 -4.83 4.67 9.61
C ARG A 124 -4.51 5.58 8.44
N LEU A 125 -5.54 6.00 7.71
CA LEU A 125 -5.44 6.99 6.64
C LEU A 125 -6.07 8.31 7.11
N VAL A 126 -5.35 9.42 6.94
CA VAL A 126 -5.84 10.76 7.27
C VAL A 126 -5.66 11.67 6.07
N TRP A 127 -6.75 12.28 5.61
CA TRP A 127 -6.70 13.29 4.56
C TRP A 127 -6.83 14.68 5.16
N ARG A 128 -6.02 15.61 4.67
CA ARG A 128 -5.85 16.94 5.27
C ARG A 128 -5.71 18.03 4.21
N ASP A 129 -6.15 19.23 4.55
CA ASP A 129 -5.77 20.47 3.88
C ASP A 129 -4.47 21.01 4.49
N SER A 130 -3.39 21.00 3.73
CA SER A 130 -2.08 21.50 4.16
C SER A 130 -2.12 22.98 4.53
N GLY A 131 -3.00 23.77 3.91
CA GLY A 131 -3.12 25.21 4.14
C GLY A 131 -3.75 25.58 5.48
N GLU A 132 -4.45 24.64 6.12
CA GLU A 132 -5.05 24.82 7.44
C GLU A 132 -4.10 24.40 8.58
N VAL A 133 -2.94 23.82 8.27
CA VAL A 133 -1.96 23.44 9.29
C VAL A 133 -1.11 24.63 9.70
N GLY A 134 -1.25 25.03 10.97
CA GLY A 134 -0.39 26.03 11.61
C GLY A 134 0.88 25.40 12.19
N ASP A 135 1.01 25.48 13.52
CA ASP A 135 2.15 24.91 14.24
C ASP A 135 2.10 23.37 14.18
N ILE A 136 3.23 22.75 13.80
CA ILE A 136 3.36 21.30 13.63
C ILE A 136 3.73 20.65 14.97
N ALA A 137 3.07 19.54 15.30
CA ALA A 137 3.34 18.73 16.48
C ALA A 137 4.69 18.01 16.38
N GLU A 138 5.41 17.90 17.50
CA GLU A 138 6.45 16.89 17.62
C GLU A 138 5.78 15.52 17.80
N PRO A 139 6.15 14.48 17.03
CA PRO A 139 5.57 13.16 17.20
C PRO A 139 5.90 12.61 18.60
N PRO A 140 4.96 11.95 19.28
CA PRO A 140 5.28 11.22 20.50
C PRO A 140 6.31 10.13 20.22
N PRO A 141 7.14 9.76 21.22
CA PRO A 141 8.05 8.63 21.07
C PRO A 141 7.27 7.34 20.81
N ALA A 142 7.83 6.46 19.98
CA ALA A 142 7.27 5.14 19.78
C ALA A 142 7.21 4.36 21.13
N PRO A 143 6.22 3.49 21.33
CA PRO A 143 6.15 2.60 22.48
C PRO A 143 7.42 1.75 22.64
N GLU A 144 7.76 1.37 23.87
CA GLU A 144 8.97 0.55 24.13
C GLU A 144 8.95 -0.81 23.41
N ASP A 145 7.77 -1.41 23.27
CA ASP A 145 7.58 -2.71 22.62
C ASP A 145 7.31 -2.60 21.11
N ALA A 146 7.65 -1.46 20.49
CA ALA A 146 7.48 -1.25 19.06
C ALA A 146 8.31 -2.24 18.23
N GLU A 147 7.67 -2.85 17.23
CA GLU A 147 8.32 -3.69 16.24
C GLU A 147 9.13 -2.81 15.28
N ALA A 148 10.45 -2.99 15.26
CA ALA A 148 11.36 -2.19 14.44
C ALA A 148 10.98 -2.20 12.96
N ALA A 149 10.40 -3.30 12.47
CA ALA A 149 9.93 -3.45 11.09
C ALA A 149 8.81 -2.46 10.69
N TYR A 150 8.04 -1.96 11.67
CA TYR A 150 6.93 -1.00 11.46
C TYR A 150 7.33 0.44 11.81
N LEU A 151 8.62 0.66 12.13
CA LEU A 151 9.21 1.98 12.34
C LEU A 151 10.01 2.35 11.08
N PRO A 152 9.38 3.03 10.11
CA PRO A 152 10.08 3.30 8.87
C PRO A 152 11.30 4.19 9.01
N GLU A 153 12.34 3.82 8.27
CA GLU A 153 13.48 4.70 8.05
C GLU A 153 13.08 5.88 7.16
N PRO A 154 13.48 7.12 7.50
CA PRO A 154 13.17 8.28 6.68
C PRO A 154 13.74 8.17 5.26
N CYS A 155 12.86 8.35 4.27
CA CYS A 155 13.24 8.30 2.87
C CYS A 155 12.46 9.34 2.04
N VAL A 156 13.02 9.71 0.89
CA VAL A 156 12.36 10.52 -0.14
C VAL A 156 12.02 9.62 -1.33
N PHE A 157 11.01 10.01 -2.12
CA PHE A 157 10.61 9.23 -3.30
C PHE A 157 11.32 9.71 -4.56
N GLU A 158 11.74 8.77 -5.41
CA GLU A 158 12.25 9.03 -6.76
C GLU A 158 11.29 8.43 -7.81
N PRO A 159 10.08 9.00 -7.97
CA PRO A 159 9.00 8.30 -8.64
C PRO A 159 9.23 8.14 -10.14
N CYS A 160 8.77 7.00 -10.66
CA CYS A 160 8.73 6.75 -12.11
C CYS A 160 7.47 6.00 -12.52
N SER A 161 7.02 6.26 -13.74
CA SER A 161 5.87 5.57 -14.32
C SER A 161 6.30 4.25 -14.94
N ILE A 162 5.55 3.19 -14.65
CA ILE A 162 5.78 1.85 -15.18
C ILE A 162 4.47 1.26 -15.70
N ASP A 163 4.57 0.44 -16.75
CA ASP A 163 3.44 -0.30 -17.30
C ASP A 163 3.47 -1.73 -16.77
N GLU A 164 2.43 -2.09 -16.04
CA GLU A 164 2.28 -3.40 -15.42
C GLU A 164 1.29 -4.27 -16.18
N LEU A 165 1.54 -5.58 -16.11
CA LEU A 165 0.64 -6.61 -16.59
C LEU A 165 0.12 -7.43 -15.41
N PRO A 166 -1.12 -7.93 -15.47
CA PRO A 166 -1.68 -8.74 -14.40
C PRO A 166 -0.90 -10.05 -14.22
N ARG A 167 -1.03 -10.64 -13.02
CA ARG A 167 -0.74 -12.06 -12.81
C ARG A 167 -1.65 -12.91 -13.70
N LEU A 168 -1.25 -14.12 -14.06
CA LEU A 168 -2.07 -15.02 -14.87
C LEU A 168 -3.45 -15.28 -14.23
N CYS A 169 -3.54 -15.30 -12.90
CA CYS A 169 -4.78 -15.47 -12.14
C CYS A 169 -5.77 -14.29 -12.28
N ASP A 170 -5.32 -13.09 -12.68
CA ASP A 170 -6.16 -11.93 -12.97
C ASP A 170 -6.74 -11.92 -14.38
N PHE A 171 -6.27 -12.80 -15.27
CA PHE A 171 -6.70 -12.76 -16.64
C PHE A 171 -8.19 -13.10 -16.76
N PRO A 172 -8.94 -12.43 -17.65
CA PRO A 172 -10.32 -12.78 -17.93
C PRO A 172 -10.44 -14.28 -18.26
N PRO A 173 -11.50 -14.97 -17.79
CA PRO A 173 -11.67 -16.40 -18.01
C PRO A 173 -11.57 -16.81 -19.49
N GLU A 174 -12.10 -15.99 -20.40
CA GLU A 174 -12.02 -16.17 -21.84
C GLU A 174 -10.58 -16.10 -22.38
N THR A 175 -9.76 -15.19 -21.86
CA THR A 175 -8.35 -15.06 -22.24
C THR A 175 -7.56 -16.27 -21.72
N ARG A 176 -7.81 -16.71 -20.49
CA ARG A 176 -7.20 -17.92 -19.92
C ARG A 176 -7.55 -19.17 -20.73
N ALA A 177 -8.82 -19.31 -21.12
CA ALA A 177 -9.27 -20.42 -21.96
C ALA A 177 -8.63 -20.40 -23.36
N ALA A 178 -8.52 -19.21 -23.98
CA ALA A 178 -7.86 -19.05 -25.28
C ALA A 178 -6.36 -19.38 -25.24
N LEU A 179 -5.71 -19.13 -24.11
CA LEU A 179 -4.31 -19.48 -23.85
C LEU A 179 -4.10 -20.95 -23.47
N GLY A 180 -5.18 -21.72 -23.25
CA GLY A 180 -5.09 -23.10 -22.79
C GLY A 180 -4.58 -23.24 -21.36
N VAL A 181 -4.70 -22.19 -20.54
CA VAL A 181 -4.26 -22.20 -19.14
C VAL A 181 -5.08 -23.25 -18.36
N PRO A 182 -4.43 -24.22 -17.69
CA PRO A 182 -5.15 -25.23 -16.92
C PRO A 182 -6.06 -24.61 -15.85
N GLU A 183 -7.21 -25.25 -15.61
CA GLU A 183 -8.08 -24.87 -14.51
C GLU A 183 -7.34 -25.02 -13.18
N GLY A 184 -7.36 -23.98 -12.35
CA GLY A 184 -6.60 -23.93 -11.10
C GLY A 184 -5.14 -23.50 -11.20
N ALA A 185 -4.60 -23.25 -12.40
CA ALA A 185 -3.25 -22.69 -12.54
C ALA A 185 -3.22 -21.25 -11.99
N SER A 186 -2.40 -21.03 -10.96
CA SER A 186 -2.25 -19.73 -10.28
C SER A 186 -0.86 -19.13 -10.41
N GLU A 187 0.14 -19.94 -10.76
CA GLU A 187 1.53 -19.51 -10.90
C GLU A 187 1.79 -18.91 -12.28
N ASP A 188 2.62 -17.88 -12.31
CA ASP A 188 3.07 -17.27 -13.54
C ASP A 188 4.23 -18.07 -14.15
N PRO A 189 4.35 -18.12 -15.49
CA PRO A 189 5.52 -18.69 -16.14
C PRO A 189 6.81 -17.97 -15.76
N GLU A 190 7.93 -18.67 -15.90
CA GLU A 190 9.26 -18.05 -15.77
C GLU A 190 9.42 -16.85 -16.73
N GLY A 191 9.93 -15.73 -16.21
CA GLY A 191 10.12 -14.49 -16.97
C GLY A 191 8.85 -13.65 -17.16
N TRP A 192 7.76 -13.97 -16.46
CA TRP A 192 6.60 -13.10 -16.37
C TRP A 192 6.96 -11.81 -15.61
N PRO A 193 6.37 -10.63 -15.97
CA PRO A 193 6.63 -9.39 -15.24
C PRO A 193 6.27 -9.48 -13.75
N GLU A 194 7.16 -9.00 -12.90
CA GLU A 194 7.02 -8.99 -11.44
C GLU A 194 6.14 -7.82 -10.96
N LEU A 195 5.41 -8.03 -9.85
CA LEU A 195 4.45 -7.06 -9.30
C LEU A 195 4.66 -6.73 -7.82
N ASP A 196 5.45 -7.53 -7.11
CA ASP A 196 5.59 -7.65 -5.65
C ASP A 196 6.88 -7.06 -5.08
N HIS A 197 7.85 -6.68 -5.92
CA HIS A 197 9.20 -6.30 -5.48
C HIS A 197 9.49 -4.79 -5.59
N TYR A 198 8.48 -3.95 -5.41
CA TYR A 198 8.61 -2.50 -5.39
C TYR A 198 7.37 -1.82 -4.82
N ALA A 199 7.57 -0.69 -4.15
CA ALA A 199 6.51 0.17 -3.65
C ALA A 199 5.91 1.01 -4.78
N LYS A 200 4.58 1.14 -4.78
CA LYS A 200 3.86 1.77 -5.88
C LYS A 200 2.49 2.32 -5.51
N ILE A 201 2.04 3.25 -6.34
CA ILE A 201 0.67 3.76 -6.37
C ILE A 201 -0.07 3.15 -7.58
N GLY A 202 -1.25 2.61 -7.32
CA GLY A 202 -2.12 2.01 -8.34
C GLY A 202 -1.57 0.70 -8.92
N GLY A 203 -1.81 0.48 -10.22
CA GLY A 203 -1.34 -0.71 -10.95
C GLY A 203 -2.17 -1.97 -10.74
N TRP A 204 -1.47 -3.11 -10.83
CA TRP A 204 -1.94 -4.45 -10.49
C TRP A 204 -1.43 -4.86 -9.12
N THR A 205 -2.23 -5.66 -8.43
CA THR A 205 -1.84 -6.22 -7.13
C THR A 205 -1.15 -7.55 -7.31
N ALA A 206 -0.05 -7.75 -6.58
CA ALA A 206 0.72 -8.98 -6.57
C ALA A 206 0.09 -10.07 -5.68
N TRP A 207 -1.18 -10.38 -5.90
CA TRP A 207 -1.86 -11.42 -5.11
C TRP A 207 -1.27 -12.81 -5.37
N HIS A 208 -1.20 -13.63 -4.31
CA HIS A 208 -1.30 -15.07 -4.49
C HIS A 208 -2.79 -15.46 -4.59
N ALA A 209 -3.14 -16.39 -5.49
CA ALA A 209 -4.53 -16.59 -5.93
C ALA A 209 -5.55 -16.88 -4.80
N ALA A 210 -5.12 -17.36 -3.63
CA ALA A 210 -5.98 -17.64 -2.48
C ALA A 210 -6.33 -16.40 -1.63
N GLU A 211 -5.73 -15.24 -1.89
CA GLU A 211 -5.79 -14.07 -1.01
C GLU A 211 -6.90 -13.06 -1.39
N ARG A 212 -7.55 -13.25 -2.54
CA ARG A 212 -8.59 -12.35 -3.07
C ARG A 212 -9.96 -12.67 -2.51
N VAL A 213 -10.15 -12.34 -1.25
CA VAL A 213 -11.44 -12.54 -0.58
C VAL A 213 -11.91 -11.23 0.03
N ASP A 214 -13.20 -10.96 -0.18
CA ASP A 214 -13.92 -9.86 0.46
C ASP A 214 -13.29 -8.47 0.24
N LEU A 215 -13.23 -8.00 -1.01
CA LEU A 215 -12.78 -6.64 -1.35
C LEU A 215 -13.96 -5.70 -1.72
N GLY A 216 -15.16 -6.00 -1.23
CA GLY A 216 -16.30 -5.10 -1.39
C GLY A 216 -16.26 -3.96 -0.38
N CYS A 217 -16.52 -2.74 -0.83
CA CYS A 217 -16.78 -1.61 0.05
C CYS A 217 -18.08 -1.84 0.83
N ARG A 218 -18.04 -1.86 2.16
CA ARG A 218 -19.25 -2.08 2.98
C ARG A 218 -20.32 -1.00 2.83
N GLU A 219 -19.94 0.22 2.45
CA GLU A 219 -20.87 1.36 2.35
C GLU A 219 -21.61 1.40 1.01
N CYS A 220 -20.90 1.20 -0.12
CA CYS A 220 -21.47 1.38 -1.46
C CYS A 220 -21.46 0.12 -2.34
N GLY A 221 -20.84 -0.97 -1.88
CA GLY A 221 -20.73 -2.23 -2.62
C GLY A 221 -19.76 -2.23 -3.80
N ALA A 222 -19.09 -1.10 -4.09
CA ALA A 222 -18.05 -1.06 -5.11
C ALA A 222 -16.85 -1.93 -4.72
N GLU A 223 -16.23 -2.58 -5.69
CA GLU A 223 -14.98 -3.31 -5.49
C GLU A 223 -13.85 -2.30 -5.18
N LEU A 224 -13.17 -2.49 -4.05
CA LEU A 224 -12.02 -1.68 -3.66
C LEU A 224 -10.86 -1.90 -4.64
N ARG A 225 -10.01 -0.88 -4.80
CA ARG A 225 -8.83 -0.93 -5.69
C ARG A 225 -7.58 -0.69 -4.88
N GLN A 226 -6.49 -1.38 -5.24
CA GLN A 226 -5.18 -1.09 -4.65
C GLN A 226 -4.81 0.35 -4.99
N THR A 227 -4.62 1.12 -3.94
CA THR A 227 -4.21 2.52 -4.03
C THR A 227 -2.73 2.64 -3.77
N LEU A 228 -2.21 1.88 -2.80
CA LEU A 228 -0.81 1.85 -2.44
C LEU A 228 -0.39 0.41 -2.16
N ALA A 229 0.81 0.04 -2.61
CA ALA A 229 1.50 -1.17 -2.21
C ALA A 229 2.90 -0.80 -1.71
N LEU A 230 3.29 -1.36 -0.57
CA LEU A 230 4.56 -1.10 0.10
C LEU A 230 5.30 -2.43 0.22
N ALA A 231 6.18 -2.71 -0.73
CA ALA A 231 7.03 -3.90 -0.71
C ALA A 231 8.14 -3.73 0.32
N THR A 232 8.56 -4.82 0.96
CA THR A 232 9.70 -4.81 1.90
C THR A 232 11.03 -4.53 1.18
N GLU A 233 11.10 -4.83 -0.12
CA GLU A 233 12.31 -4.76 -0.96
C GLU A 233 12.01 -4.05 -2.29
N GLU A 234 13.04 -3.44 -2.88
CA GLU A 234 13.01 -2.75 -4.17
C GLU A 234 13.90 -3.46 -5.20
N HIS A 235 13.34 -3.78 -6.37
CA HIS A 235 14.01 -4.48 -7.48
C HIS A 235 13.94 -3.67 -8.78
N GLU A 236 14.85 -3.91 -9.73
CA GLU A 236 14.77 -3.30 -11.06
C GLU A 236 13.65 -3.93 -11.91
N VAL A 237 12.55 -3.20 -12.10
CA VAL A 237 11.39 -3.71 -12.86
C VAL A 237 11.23 -3.10 -14.25
N GLY A 238 12.34 -2.97 -14.99
CA GLY A 238 12.32 -2.56 -16.40
C GLY A 238 11.91 -1.09 -16.64
N CYS A 239 11.85 -0.28 -15.59
CA CYS A 239 11.74 1.19 -15.63
C CYS A 239 12.97 1.86 -16.28
N GLY A 240 14.10 1.16 -16.37
CA GLY A 240 15.41 1.75 -16.74
C GLY A 240 16.00 2.65 -15.65
N CYS A 241 15.38 2.68 -14.48
CA CYS A 241 15.91 3.25 -13.25
C CYS A 241 16.90 2.24 -12.65
N GLY A 242 18.18 2.60 -12.61
CA GLY A 242 19.25 1.69 -12.22
C GLY A 242 19.21 1.39 -10.73
N VAL A 243 18.61 0.27 -10.37
CA VAL A 243 18.77 -0.39 -9.07
C VAL A 243 19.65 -1.60 -9.34
N ASP A 244 20.90 -1.53 -8.90
CA ASP A 244 21.92 -2.51 -9.27
C ASP A 244 21.71 -3.87 -8.55
N GLU A 245 21.00 -3.90 -7.41
CA GLU A 245 20.71 -5.09 -6.58
C GLU A 245 19.37 -4.95 -5.80
N GLU A 246 18.94 -6.03 -5.14
CA GLU A 246 17.81 -6.07 -4.20
C GLU A 246 18.13 -5.21 -2.97
N GLU A 247 17.43 -4.10 -2.80
CA GLU A 247 17.67 -3.14 -1.72
C GLU A 247 16.47 -3.09 -0.75
N PRO A 248 16.70 -2.98 0.57
CA PRO A 248 15.62 -2.83 1.54
C PRO A 248 14.90 -1.48 1.33
N ALA A 249 13.57 -1.48 1.41
CA ALA A 249 12.77 -0.27 1.21
C ALA A 249 12.82 0.72 2.39
N GLY A 250 13.37 0.31 3.54
CA GLY A 250 13.37 1.08 4.80
C GLY A 250 12.19 0.73 5.74
N TRP A 251 11.44 -0.33 5.44
CA TRP A 251 10.40 -0.93 6.26
C TRP A 251 10.30 -2.43 5.94
N ALA A 252 9.60 -3.23 6.77
CA ALA A 252 9.42 -4.65 6.50
C ALA A 252 8.07 -5.21 6.96
N PHE A 253 7.53 -6.14 6.18
CA PHE A 253 6.26 -6.81 6.45
C PHE A 253 6.43 -8.33 6.31
N GLY A 254 7.04 -8.97 7.30
CA GLY A 254 7.36 -10.40 7.23
C GLY A 254 8.50 -10.71 6.24
N ASP A 255 8.53 -11.93 5.71
CA ASP A 255 9.54 -12.37 4.74
C ASP A 255 9.12 -11.98 3.33
N ARG A 256 9.61 -10.82 2.87
CA ARG A 256 9.33 -10.23 1.54
C ARG A 256 7.87 -9.85 1.28
N GLY A 257 7.11 -9.58 2.33
CA GLY A 257 5.70 -9.23 2.18
C GLY A 257 5.49 -7.81 1.64
N VAL A 258 4.32 -7.63 1.02
CA VAL A 258 3.86 -6.38 0.43
C VAL A 258 2.59 -5.93 1.15
N LEU A 259 2.65 -4.81 1.88
CA LEU A 259 1.46 -4.22 2.48
C LEU A 259 0.67 -3.46 1.41
N ASN A 260 -0.54 -3.91 1.13
CA ASN A 260 -1.44 -3.35 0.15
C ASN A 260 -2.61 -2.64 0.84
N ILE A 261 -2.88 -1.40 0.43
CA ILE A 261 -3.99 -0.57 0.90
C ILE A 261 -5.02 -0.45 -0.22
N PHE A 262 -6.26 -0.85 0.06
CA PHE A 262 -7.37 -0.85 -0.90
C PHE A 262 -8.42 0.18 -0.52
N THR A 263 -8.58 1.24 -1.32
CA THR A 263 -9.59 2.26 -1.06
C THR A 263 -10.78 2.15 -2.01
N CYS A 264 -11.90 2.71 -1.59
CA CYS A 264 -13.12 2.73 -2.39
C CYS A 264 -12.98 3.73 -3.56
N PRO A 265 -13.28 3.32 -4.80
CA PRO A 265 -13.17 4.21 -5.96
C PRO A 265 -14.28 5.28 -6.02
N THR A 266 -15.38 5.09 -5.28
CA THR A 266 -16.50 6.04 -5.23
C THR A 266 -16.24 7.20 -4.27
N ASP A 267 -15.67 6.90 -3.10
CA ASP A 267 -15.30 7.87 -2.08
C ASP A 267 -14.17 7.27 -1.24
N PRO A 268 -12.97 7.86 -1.24
CA PRO A 268 -11.83 7.30 -0.50
C PRO A 268 -12.02 7.35 1.03
N ARG A 269 -12.98 8.11 1.54
CA ARG A 269 -13.35 8.15 2.96
C ARG A 269 -14.23 6.97 3.38
N HIS A 270 -14.74 6.19 2.42
CA HIS A 270 -15.35 4.93 2.78
C HIS A 270 -14.28 3.99 3.36
N PRO A 271 -14.69 3.03 4.21
CA PRO A 271 -13.80 2.06 4.82
C PRO A 271 -12.91 1.37 3.78
N PHE A 272 -11.62 1.37 4.04
CA PHE A 272 -10.58 0.73 3.23
C PHE A 272 -10.22 -0.65 3.81
N LYS A 273 -9.44 -1.43 3.07
CA LYS A 273 -8.93 -2.73 3.52
C LYS A 273 -7.42 -2.78 3.40
N VAL A 274 -6.78 -3.61 4.23
CA VAL A 274 -5.32 -3.80 4.22
C VAL A 274 -5.00 -5.28 4.12
N ARG A 275 -4.08 -5.66 3.22
CA ARG A 275 -3.62 -7.04 3.07
C ARG A 275 -2.11 -7.05 2.98
N ILE A 276 -1.47 -8.04 3.60
CA ILE A 276 -0.07 -8.36 3.33
C ILE A 276 -0.07 -9.64 2.52
N ALA A 277 0.49 -9.57 1.31
CA ALA A 277 0.73 -10.69 0.41
C ALA A 277 2.23 -11.01 0.42
#